data_AF-A0A6G4ZRG8-F1
#
_entry.id   AF-A0A6G4ZRG8-F1
#
_cell.length_a   1.000
_cell.length_b   1.000
_cell.length_c   1.000
_cell.angle_alpha   90.00
_cell.angle_beta   90.00
_cell.angle_gamma   90.00
#
_symmetry.space_group_name_H-M   'P 1'
#
loop_
_entity.id
_entity.type
_entity.pdbx_description
1 polymer ?
#
loop_
_entity_poly.entity_id
_entity_poly.type
_entity_poly.pdbx_seq_one_letter_code
_entity_poly.pdbx_strand_id
1 'polypeptide(L)'
;MPRVIGIDIPDKKRLIISLTYIYGVGPKVAAEVIEKLGLSPDLRARDLTEEDIGRINGLLQTKYIVEGDLRRQVQNNIKRLISIHSYRG
;
A
#
# COMPACT_ATOMS: atom_id res chain seq x y z
N MET A 1 -8.73 -11.85 -9.58
CA MET A 1 -8.44 -10.53 -8.98
C MET A 1 -7.12 -10.67 -8.24
N PRO A 2 -6.09 -9.87 -8.53
CA PRO A 2 -4.81 -9.94 -7.83
C PRO A 2 -5.00 -9.49 -6.38
N ARG A 3 -4.50 -10.29 -5.45
CA ARG A 3 -4.57 -9.99 -4.02
C ARG A 3 -3.20 -9.58 -3.51
N VAL A 4 -3.09 -8.36 -3.01
CA VAL A 4 -1.84 -7.76 -2.50
C VAL A 4 -2.08 -7.36 -1.04
N ILE A 5 -1.26 -7.88 -0.12
CA ILE A 5 -1.36 -7.67 1.34
C ILE A 5 -2.78 -7.98 1.86
N GLY A 6 -3.37 -9.05 1.34
CA GLY A 6 -4.70 -9.47 1.75
C GLY A 6 -5.84 -8.62 1.21
N ILE A 7 -5.59 -7.64 0.34
CA ILE A 7 -6.60 -6.77 -0.30
C ILE A 7 -6.70 -7.06 -1.79
N ASP A 8 -7.92 -7.08 -2.28
CA ASP A 8 -8.21 -7.27 -3.70
C ASP A 8 -8.07 -5.94 -4.45
N ILE A 9 -7.21 -5.95 -5.46
CA ILE A 9 -6.92 -4.78 -6.28
C ILE A 9 -7.70 -4.85 -7.60
N PRO A 10 -8.17 -3.70 -8.15
CA PRO A 10 -8.81 -3.67 -9.45
C PRO A 10 -7.90 -4.23 -10.56
N ASP A 11 -8.39 -5.25 -11.25
CA ASP A 11 -7.70 -6.05 -12.27
C ASP A 11 -7.56 -5.32 -13.62
N LYS A 12 -8.58 -4.53 -14.00
CA LYS A 12 -8.63 -3.82 -15.28
C LYS A 12 -7.83 -2.52 -15.32
N LYS A 13 -7.30 -2.07 -14.18
CA LYS A 13 -6.56 -0.80 -14.06
C LYS A 13 -5.06 -1.00 -14.25
N ARG A 14 -4.37 0.09 -14.61
CA ARG A 14 -2.91 0.17 -14.66
C ARG A 14 -2.33 -0.03 -13.26
N LEU A 15 -1.20 -0.71 -13.17
CA LEU A 15 -0.54 -1.08 -11.92
C LEU A 15 -0.35 0.11 -10.98
N ILE A 16 0.08 1.26 -11.53
CA ILE A 16 0.29 2.49 -10.76
C ILE A 16 -0.97 3.01 -10.06
N ILE A 17 -2.14 2.83 -10.68
CA ILE A 17 -3.43 3.26 -10.11
C ILE A 17 -3.98 2.16 -9.20
N SER A 18 -3.86 0.91 -9.64
CA SER A 18 -4.26 -0.28 -8.90
C SER A 18 -3.65 -0.32 -7.50
N LEU A 19 -2.35 -0.04 -7.35
CA LEU A 19 -1.68 -0.03 -6.05
C LEU A 19 -2.19 1.08 -5.10
N THR A 20 -2.74 2.17 -5.61
CA THR A 20 -3.27 3.27 -4.76
C THR A 20 -4.54 2.91 -3.99
N TYR A 21 -5.15 1.76 -4.27
CA TYR A 21 -6.27 1.25 -3.50
C TYR A 21 -5.84 0.72 -2.12
N ILE A 22 -4.54 0.48 -1.93
CA ILE A 22 -3.99 0.09 -0.63
C ILE A 22 -3.84 1.36 0.24
N TYR A 23 -4.43 1.33 1.42
CA TYR A 23 -4.31 2.41 2.40
C TYR A 23 -2.85 2.62 2.82
N GLY A 24 -2.37 3.84 2.67
CA GLY A 24 -0.96 4.20 2.88
C GLY A 24 -0.13 4.22 1.59
N VAL A 25 -0.66 3.71 0.48
CA VAL A 25 0.01 3.77 -0.83
C VAL A 25 -0.61 4.87 -1.68
N GLY A 26 0.10 5.98 -1.81
CA GLY A 26 -0.25 7.06 -2.74
C GLY A 26 0.40 6.87 -4.13
N PRO A 27 0.13 7.78 -5.09
CA PRO A 27 0.70 7.70 -6.44
C PRO A 27 2.24 7.74 -6.43
N LYS A 28 2.85 8.50 -5.51
CA LYS A 28 4.31 8.54 -5.33
C LYS A 28 4.86 7.19 -4.88
N VAL A 29 4.25 6.59 -3.85
CA VAL A 29 4.69 5.31 -3.29
C VAL A 29 4.48 4.19 -4.31
N ALA A 30 3.35 4.21 -5.03
CA ALA A 30 3.08 3.27 -6.11
C ALA A 30 4.16 3.34 -7.21
N ALA A 31 4.52 4.53 -7.67
CA ALA A 31 5.59 4.71 -8.65
C ALA A 31 6.94 4.19 -8.13
N GLU A 32 7.30 4.52 -6.89
CA GLU A 32 8.55 4.07 -6.25
C GLU A 32 8.61 2.54 -6.07
N VAL A 33 7.49 1.90 -5.73
CA VAL A 33 7.40 0.44 -5.62
C VAL A 33 7.59 -0.22 -6.99
N ILE A 34 6.93 0.31 -8.03
CA ILE A 34 7.03 -0.20 -9.40
C ILE A 34 8.46 -0.06 -9.93
N GLU A 35 9.08 1.10 -9.72
CA GLU A 35 10.47 1.37 -10.13
C GLU A 35 11.46 0.45 -9.43
N LYS A 36 11.33 0.27 -8.11
CA LYS A 36 12.19 -0.63 -7.32
C LYS A 36 12.10 -2.09 -7.75
N LEU A 37 10.94 -2.50 -8.27
CA LEU A 37 10.70 -3.86 -8.73
C LEU A 37 10.99 -4.06 -10.22
N GLY A 38 11.35 -2.99 -10.94
CA GLY A 38 11.59 -3.03 -12.38
C GLY A 38 10.33 -3.37 -13.20
N LEU A 39 9.14 -3.11 -12.65
CA LEU A 39 7.87 -3.39 -13.33
C LEU A 39 7.45 -2.22 -14.22
N SER A 40 6.65 -2.50 -15.25
CA SER A 40 6.08 -1.43 -16.09
C SER A 40 4.86 -0.79 -15.41
N PRO A 41 4.78 0.55 -15.30
CA PRO A 41 3.62 1.24 -14.75
C PRO A 41 2.37 1.15 -15.64
N ASP A 42 2.55 0.79 -16.92
CA ASP A 42 1.48 0.56 -17.89
C ASP A 42 0.91 -0.86 -17.85
N LEU A 43 1.58 -1.78 -17.16
CA LEU A 43 1.08 -3.13 -16.97
C LEU A 43 -0.29 -3.09 -16.27
N ARG A 44 -1.22 -3.95 -16.70
CA ARG A 44 -2.50 -4.08 -16.00
C ARG A 44 -2.32 -5.03 -14.83
N ALA A 45 -3.06 -4.79 -13.75
CA ALA A 45 -2.98 -5.63 -12.56
C ALA A 45 -3.35 -7.10 -12.84
N ARG A 46 -4.23 -7.39 -13.82
CA ARG A 46 -4.55 -8.76 -14.24
C ARG A 46 -3.35 -9.53 -14.83
N ASP A 47 -2.38 -8.82 -15.39
CA ASP A 47 -1.24 -9.40 -16.10
C ASP A 47 -0.04 -9.62 -15.14
N LEU A 48 -0.23 -9.39 -13.83
CA LEU A 48 0.75 -9.68 -12.80
C LEU A 48 0.90 -11.20 -12.60
N THR A 49 2.15 -11.67 -12.56
CA THR A 49 2.45 -13.04 -12.17
C THR A 49 2.39 -13.21 -10.66
N GLU A 50 2.24 -14.45 -10.16
CA GLU A 50 2.27 -14.73 -8.72
C GLU A 50 3.62 -14.33 -8.10
N GLU A 51 4.72 -14.46 -8.85
CA GLU A 51 6.04 -14.02 -8.42
C GLU A 51 6.12 -12.49 -8.24
N ASP A 52 5.53 -11.72 -9.15
CA ASP A 52 5.48 -10.26 -9.05
C ASP A 52 4.64 -9.84 -7.84
N ILE A 53 3.52 -10.52 -7.60
CA ILE A 53 2.67 -10.29 -6.43
C ILE A 53 3.46 -10.59 -5.14
N GLY A 54 4.22 -11.69 -5.11
CA GLY A 54 5.09 -12.03 -3.98
C GLY A 54 6.16 -10.96 -3.73
N ARG A 55 6.82 -10.47 -4.79
CA ARG A 55 7.82 -9.40 -4.71
C ARG A 55 7.23 -8.07 -4.23
N ILE A 56 6.04 -7.70 -4.72
CA ILE A 56 5.30 -6.52 -4.26
C ILE A 56 4.97 -6.64 -2.77
N ASN A 57 4.43 -7.79 -2.34
CA ASN A 57 4.08 -8.03 -0.94
C ASN A 57 5.30 -7.93 -0.01
N GLY A 58 6.42 -8.57 -0.39
CA GLY A 58 7.65 -8.53 0.41
C GLY A 58 8.22 -7.11 0.55
N LEU A 59 8.24 -6.34 -0.55
CA LEU A 59 8.75 -4.97 -0.53
C LEU A 59 7.83 -4.04 0.27
N LEU A 60 6.51 -4.20 0.14
CA LEU A 60 5.55 -3.40 0.89
C LEU A 60 5.58 -3.71 2.39
N GLN A 61 5.64 -4.97 2.81
CA GLN A 61 5.73 -5.35 4.22
C GLN A 61 7.03 -4.89 4.89
N THR A 62 8.14 -4.88 4.15
CA THR A 62 9.45 -4.56 4.74
C THR A 62 9.70 -3.06 4.83
N LYS A 63 9.31 -2.29 3.80
CA LYS A 63 9.66 -0.86 3.69
C LYS A 63 8.55 0.10 4.06
N TYR A 64 7.29 -0.34 4.08
CA TYR A 64 6.16 0.57 4.26
C TYR A 64 5.19 0.06 5.33
N ILE A 65 4.68 0.99 6.13
CA ILE A 65 3.59 0.71 7.05
C ILE A 65 2.30 0.98 6.28
N VAL A 66 1.58 -0.08 5.93
CA VAL A 66 0.36 -0.01 5.13
C VAL A 66 -0.83 -0.60 5.88
N GLU A 67 -2.02 -0.17 5.49
CA GLU A 67 -3.29 -0.77 5.92
C GLU A 67 -3.49 -0.85 7.43
N GLY A 68 -3.69 -2.06 7.97
CA GLY A 68 -4.08 -2.28 9.36
C GLY A 68 -3.08 -1.65 10.33
N ASP A 69 -1.79 -1.76 10.04
CA ASP A 69 -0.74 -1.22 10.91
C ASP A 69 -0.72 0.31 10.86
N LEU A 70 -0.90 0.90 9.68
CA LEU A 70 -0.98 2.36 9.54
C LEU A 70 -2.23 2.91 10.25
N ARG A 71 -3.37 2.25 10.12
CA ARG A 71 -4.62 2.63 10.81
C ARG A 71 -4.46 2.56 12.33
N ARG A 72 -3.86 1.47 12.84
CA ARG A 72 -3.57 1.32 14.27
C ARG A 72 -2.61 2.38 14.78
N GLN A 73 -1.55 2.68 14.02
CA GLN A 73 -0.58 3.71 14.38
C GLN A 73 -1.24 5.09 14.46
N VAL A 74 -2.05 5.46 13.47
CA VAL A 74 -2.80 6.74 13.48
C VAL A 74 -3.76 6.79 14.66
N GLN A 75 -4.50 5.72 14.94
CA GLN A 75 -5.41 5.66 16.08
C GLN A 75 -4.66 5.81 17.42
N ASN A 76 -3.51 5.16 17.58
CA ASN A 76 -2.67 5.27 18.77
C ASN A 76 -2.09 6.68 18.91
N ASN A 77 -1.70 7.33 17.82
CA ASN A 77 -1.25 8.71 17.82
C ASN A 77 -2.35 9.68 18.29
N ILE A 78 -3.60 9.45 17.86
CA ILE A 78 -4.75 10.24 18.31
C ILE A 78 -5.02 9.99 19.80
N LYS A 79 -5.09 8.72 20.23
CA LYS A 79 -5.28 8.35 21.64
C LYS A 79 -4.22 8.95 22.56
N ARG A 80 -2.97 9.01 22.08
CA ARG A 80 -1.86 9.65 22.80
C ARG A 80 -2.12 11.14 23.02
N LEU A 81 -2.57 11.87 22.01
CA LEU A 81 -2.89 13.30 22.12
C LEU A 81 -4.04 13.56 23.11
N ILE A 82 -5.04 12.69 23.11
CA ILE A 82 -6.17 12.74 24.07
C ILE A 82 -5.66 12.46 25.49
N SER A 83 -4.82 11.43 25.69
CA SER A 83 -4.34 11.06 27.04
C SER A 83 -3.52 12.14 27.73
N ILE A 84 -2.82 12.99 26.96
CA ILE A 84 -2.02 14.10 27.48
C ILE A 84 -2.82 15.41 27.57
N HIS A 85 -4.12 15.41 27.24
CA HIS A 85 -5.01 16.57 27.26
C HIS A 85 -4.45 17.77 26.48
N SER A 86 -3.87 17.52 25.32
CA SER A 86 -3.36 18.59 24.46
C SER A 86 -4.51 19.35 23.78
N TYR A 87 -4.30 20.60 23.35
CA TYR A 87 -5.33 21.34 22.59
C TYR A 87 -5.89 20.58 21.36
N ARG A 88 -5.11 19.65 20.79
CA ARG A 88 -5.50 18.83 19.63
C ARG A 88 -6.27 17.56 19.97
N GLY A 89 -6.23 17.08 21.21
CA GLY A 89 -6.80 15.78 21.61
C GLY A 89 -7.69 15.95 22.81
#